data_AF-A0A4R5K5F7-F1
#
_entry.id   AF-A0A4R5K5F7-F1
#
_cell.length_a   1.000
_cell.length_b   1.000
_cell.length_c   1.000
_cell.angle_alpha   90.00
_cell.angle_beta   90.00
_cell.angle_gamma   90.00
#
_symmetry.space_group_name_H-M   'P 1'
#
loop_
_entity.id
_entity.type
_entity.pdbx_description
1 polymer ?
#
loop_
_entity_poly.entity_id
_entity_poly.type
_entity_poly.pdbx_seq_one_letter_code
_entity_poly.pdbx_strand_id
1 'polypeptide(L)'
;MNTERLKLKSLALRAILDNLKLHIPAVRRLDVELEQLLDLAEQQMILAPMEWHDIPGPYLFTEEGLQQYAELEHAFAEFRIELTGGESPTLRRLKASMGEKPTEG
;
A
#
# COMPACT_ATOMS: atom_id res chain seq x y z
N MET A 1 3.96 -0.79 -11.98
CA MET A 1 3.66 -1.70 -10.85
C MET A 1 4.42 -2.99 -11.04
N ASN A 2 5.12 -3.47 -10.02
CA ASN A 2 5.77 -4.77 -10.03
C ASN A 2 4.96 -5.72 -9.14
N THR A 3 4.29 -6.71 -9.74
CA THR A 3 3.36 -7.62 -9.02
C THR A 3 4.07 -8.55 -8.04
N GLU A 4 5.33 -8.89 -8.29
CA GLU A 4 6.15 -9.68 -7.35
C GLU A 4 6.54 -8.86 -6.12
N ARG A 5 7.00 -7.61 -6.31
CA ARG A 5 7.27 -6.68 -5.20
C ARG A 5 6.01 -6.40 -4.39
N LEU A 6 4.89 -6.18 -5.07
CA LEU A 6 3.58 -5.98 -4.42
C LEU A 6 3.20 -7.17 -3.52
N LYS A 7 3.36 -8.40 -4.03
CA LYS A 7 3.16 -9.63 -3.24
C LYS A 7 4.09 -9.71 -2.02
N LEU A 8 5.37 -9.38 -2.18
CA LEU A 8 6.30 -9.39 -1.04
C LEU A 8 5.92 -8.36 0.03
N LYS A 9 5.49 -7.17 -0.38
CA LYS A 9 5.02 -6.13 0.55
C LYS A 9 3.67 -6.47 1.19
N SER A 10 2.76 -7.12 0.48
CA SER A 10 1.49 -7.59 1.07
C SER A 10 1.71 -8.65 2.13
N LEU A 11 2.60 -9.63 1.89
CA LEU A 11 2.96 -10.65 2.88
C LEU A 11 3.62 -10.05 4.12
N ALA A 12 4.52 -9.08 3.94
CA ALA A 12 5.17 -8.39 5.06
C ALA A 12 4.16 -7.60 5.90
N LEU A 13 3.26 -6.86 5.25
CA LEU A 13 2.19 -6.14 5.93
C LEU A 13 1.24 -7.08 6.68
N ARG A 14 0.83 -8.20 6.06
CA ARG A 14 -0.03 -9.22 6.69
C ARG A 14 0.59 -9.75 7.98
N ALA A 15 1.87 -10.09 7.96
CA ALA A 15 2.56 -10.62 9.14
C ALA A 15 2.52 -9.63 10.33
N ILE A 16 2.66 -8.33 10.06
CA ILE A 16 2.58 -7.29 11.10
C ILE A 16 1.13 -7.14 11.61
N LEU A 17 0.16 -7.13 10.70
CA LEU A 17 -1.27 -7.06 11.06
C LEU A 17 -1.68 -8.23 11.95
N ASP A 18 -1.26 -9.46 11.61
CA ASP A 18 -1.57 -10.68 12.37
C ASP A 18 -1.04 -10.63 13.81
N ASN A 19 0.15 -10.08 14.00
CA ASN A 19 0.77 -9.93 15.33
C ASN A 19 0.02 -8.91 16.20
N LEU A 20 -0.49 -7.83 15.59
CA LEU A 20 -1.03 -6.67 16.31
C LEU A 20 -2.56 -6.69 16.48
N LYS A 21 -3.30 -7.31 15.55
CA LYS A 21 -4.78 -7.25 15.49
C LYS A 21 -5.52 -7.90 16.66
N LEU A 22 -4.85 -8.77 17.41
CA LEU A 22 -5.42 -9.38 18.60
C LEU A 22 -5.55 -8.39 19.76
N HIS A 23 -4.68 -7.38 19.80
CA HIS A 23 -4.57 -6.45 20.93
C HIS A 23 -5.03 -5.04 20.59
N ILE A 24 -4.95 -4.63 19.32
CA ILE A 24 -5.20 -3.25 18.90
C ILE A 24 -6.44 -3.22 17.98
N PRO A 25 -7.59 -2.67 18.45
CA PRO A 25 -8.83 -2.63 17.66
C PRO A 25 -8.70 -1.91 16.32
N ALA A 26 -7.94 -0.81 16.27
CA ALA A 26 -7.68 -0.07 15.04
C ALA A 26 -6.88 -0.89 14.01
N VAL A 27 -5.92 -1.71 14.47
CA VAL A 27 -5.20 -2.64 13.57
C VAL A 27 -6.11 -3.75 13.06
N ARG A 28 -7.01 -4.27 13.90
CA ARG A 28 -8.02 -5.23 13.44
C ARG A 28 -8.92 -4.64 12.37
N ARG A 29 -9.32 -3.37 12.50
CA ARG A 29 -10.10 -2.69 11.47
C ARG A 29 -9.30 -2.54 10.17
N LEU A 30 -8.03 -2.15 10.26
CA LEU A 30 -7.13 -2.08 9.12
C LEU A 30 -7.00 -3.43 8.40
N ASP A 31 -6.85 -4.52 9.17
CA ASP A 31 -6.79 -5.89 8.64
C ASP A 31 -8.04 -6.25 7.83
N VAL A 32 -9.23 -5.98 8.38
CA VAL A 32 -10.51 -6.22 7.69
C VAL A 32 -10.66 -5.35 6.43
N GLU A 33 -10.32 -4.07 6.50
CA GLU A 33 -10.40 -3.17 5.34
C GLU A 33 -9.45 -3.56 4.21
N LEU A 34 -8.31 -4.16 4.55
CA LEU A 34 -7.30 -4.58 3.57
C LEU A 34 -7.40 -6.04 3.15
N GLU A 35 -8.22 -6.87 3.80
CA GLU A 35 -8.25 -8.33 3.63
C GLU A 35 -8.30 -8.75 2.16
N GLN A 36 -9.33 -8.31 1.43
CA GLN A 36 -9.51 -8.64 0.02
C GLN A 36 -8.33 -8.16 -0.84
N LEU A 37 -7.80 -6.97 -0.51
CA LEU A 37 -6.76 -6.35 -1.28
C LEU A 37 -5.40 -7.07 -1.10
N LEU A 38 -5.11 -7.49 0.13
CA LEU A 38 -3.95 -8.31 0.46
C LEU A 38 -4.06 -9.68 -0.21
N ASP A 39 -5.23 -10.34 -0.15
CA ASP A 39 -5.44 -11.63 -0.81
C ASP A 39 -5.18 -11.55 -2.33
N LEU A 40 -5.70 -10.51 -2.99
CA LEU A 40 -5.48 -10.28 -4.42
C LEU A 40 -4.01 -9.98 -4.73
N ALA A 41 -3.32 -9.18 -3.90
CA ALA A 41 -1.91 -8.89 -4.06
C ALA A 41 -1.04 -10.15 -3.91
N GLU A 42 -1.32 -10.98 -2.90
CA GLU A 42 -0.62 -12.23 -2.61
C GLU A 42 -0.77 -13.26 -3.75
N GLN A 43 -1.95 -13.29 -4.37
CA GLN A 43 -2.26 -14.10 -5.56
C GLN A 43 -1.79 -13.46 -6.87
N GLN A 44 -1.19 -12.27 -6.83
CA GLN A 44 -0.77 -11.49 -8.00
C GLN A 44 -1.91 -11.18 -8.99
N MET A 45 -3.13 -11.04 -8.47
CA MET A 45 -4.36 -10.78 -9.22
C MET A 45 -4.64 -9.28 -9.42
N ILE A 46 -3.82 -8.41 -8.84
CA ILE A 46 -3.87 -6.96 -9.09
C ILE A 46 -3.03 -6.68 -10.35
N LEU A 47 -3.71 -6.47 -11.47
CA LEU A 47 -3.07 -6.35 -12.79
C LEU A 47 -2.79 -4.91 -13.22
N ALA A 48 -3.41 -3.93 -12.55
CA ALA A 48 -3.22 -2.50 -12.83
C ALA A 48 -2.95 -1.73 -11.53
N PRO A 49 -2.15 -0.64 -11.59
CA PRO A 49 -1.95 0.24 -10.44
C PRO A 49 -3.28 0.83 -9.95
N MET A 50 -3.40 1.01 -8.65
CA MET A 50 -4.58 1.64 -8.02
C MET A 50 -4.32 3.12 -7.74
N GLU A 51 -5.38 3.94 -7.74
CA GLU A 51 -5.28 5.33 -7.33
C GLU A 51 -5.20 5.45 -5.80
N TRP A 52 -4.50 6.47 -5.32
CA TRP A 52 -4.20 6.61 -3.88
C TRP A 52 -5.44 6.74 -2.99
N HIS A 53 -6.52 7.28 -3.53
CA HIS A 53 -7.80 7.47 -2.82
C HIS A 53 -8.63 6.20 -2.74
N ASP A 54 -8.36 5.20 -3.60
CA ASP A 54 -9.08 3.93 -3.60
C ASP A 54 -8.51 2.93 -2.60
N ILE A 55 -7.35 3.25 -2.00
CA ILE A 55 -6.71 2.38 -1.00
C ILE A 55 -7.29 2.67 0.39
N PRO A 56 -7.98 1.70 1.02
CA PRO A 56 -8.60 1.90 2.33
C PRO A 56 -7.57 1.86 3.46
N GLY A 57 -7.95 2.40 4.63
CA GLY A 57 -7.12 2.40 5.84
C GLY A 57 -6.23 3.62 6.17
N PRO A 58 -5.83 4.55 5.27
CA PRO A 58 -4.90 5.63 5.64
C PRO A 58 -5.36 6.50 6.81
N TYR A 59 -6.68 6.73 6.93
CA TYR A 59 -7.26 7.54 7.98
C TYR A 59 -7.03 6.95 9.38
N LEU A 60 -6.88 5.63 9.51
CA LEU A 60 -6.61 4.95 10.79
C LEU A 60 -5.24 5.32 11.38
N PHE A 61 -4.29 5.74 10.56
CA PHE A 61 -2.98 6.21 11.04
C PHE A 61 -3.06 7.54 11.76
N THR A 62 -3.85 8.47 11.23
CA THR A 62 -4.00 9.82 11.77
C THR A 62 -5.12 9.95 12.81
N GLU A 63 -6.23 9.24 12.61
CA GLU A 63 -7.43 9.37 13.44
C GLU A 63 -7.42 8.40 14.62
N GLU A 64 -6.94 7.16 14.41
CA GLU A 64 -6.91 6.11 15.44
C GLU A 64 -5.49 5.87 15.98
N GLY A 65 -4.55 6.74 15.62
CA GLY A 65 -3.19 6.76 16.17
C GLY A 65 -2.30 5.60 15.73
N LEU A 66 -2.57 4.93 14.60
CA LEU A 66 -1.68 3.86 14.12
C LEU A 66 -0.28 4.36 13.72
N GLN A 67 -0.09 5.66 13.50
CA GLN A 67 1.23 6.29 13.27
C GLN A 67 2.24 6.08 14.41
N GLN A 68 1.80 5.67 15.61
CA GLN A 68 2.72 5.31 16.69
C GLN A 68 3.45 3.97 16.46
N TYR A 69 2.94 3.13 15.55
CA TYR A 69 3.51 1.83 15.21
C TYR A 69 4.36 1.97 13.94
N ALA A 70 5.59 2.45 14.10
CA ALA A 70 6.48 2.77 12.97
C ALA A 70 6.66 1.62 11.97
N GLU A 71 6.75 0.37 12.44
CA GLU A 71 6.88 -0.80 11.58
C GLU A 71 5.62 -1.04 10.73
N LEU A 72 4.43 -0.89 11.33
CA LEU A 72 3.15 -1.00 10.63
C LEU A 72 2.96 0.13 9.62
N GLU A 73 3.26 1.37 10.01
CA GLU A 73 3.18 2.53 9.12
C GLU A 73 4.11 2.39 7.93
N HIS A 74 5.35 1.95 8.18
CA HIS A 74 6.32 1.74 7.12
C HIS A 74 5.87 0.63 6.14
N ALA A 75 5.47 -0.54 6.65
CA ALA A 75 5.01 -1.64 5.81
C ALA A 75 3.76 -1.27 5.00
N PHE A 76 2.83 -0.52 5.60
CA PHE A 76 1.65 -0.01 4.91
C PHE A 76 2.01 0.99 3.81
N ALA A 77 2.94 1.91 4.07
CA ALA A 77 3.42 2.87 3.07
C ALA A 77 4.13 2.17 1.90
N GLU A 78 5.00 1.20 2.16
CA GLU A 78 5.68 0.42 1.11
C GLU A 78 4.69 -0.36 0.26
N PHE A 79 3.71 -1.01 0.90
CA PHE A 79 2.63 -1.70 0.19
C PHE A 79 1.86 -0.75 -0.73
N ARG A 80 1.46 0.43 -0.23
CA ARG A 80 0.76 1.45 -1.02
C ARG A 80 1.57 1.93 -2.21
N ILE A 81 2.86 2.19 -2.02
CA ILE A 81 3.75 2.63 -3.11
C ILE A 81 3.78 1.60 -4.23
N GLU A 82 3.95 0.32 -3.91
CA GLU A 82 3.95 -0.73 -4.93
C GLU A 82 2.58 -0.83 -5.62
N LEU A 83 1.51 -0.78 -4.84
CA LEU A 83 0.14 -0.89 -5.33
C LEU A 83 -0.26 0.25 -6.27
N THR A 84 0.32 1.44 -6.08
CA THR A 84 0.08 2.61 -6.95
C THR A 84 1.07 2.68 -8.11
N GLY A 85 1.91 1.65 -8.27
CA GLY A 85 2.81 1.50 -9.39
C GLY A 85 4.23 1.98 -9.18
N GLY A 86 4.64 2.26 -7.94
CA GLY A 86 5.99 2.71 -7.57
C GLY A 86 6.17 4.22 -7.65
N GLU A 87 5.13 4.98 -8.00
CA GLU A 87 5.14 6.43 -8.10
C GLU A 87 4.11 7.06 -7.16
N SER A 88 4.51 8.15 -6.50
CA SER A 88 3.54 9.04 -5.86
C SER A 88 2.70 9.75 -6.93
N PRO A 89 1.44 10.14 -6.65
CA PRO A 89 0.61 10.85 -7.62
C PRO A 89 1.25 12.17 -8.04
N THR A 90 2.01 12.78 -7.14
CA THR A 90 2.79 13.99 -7.40
C THR A 90 3.91 13.74 -8.39
N LEU A 91 4.66 12.65 -8.27
CA LEU A 91 5.68 12.26 -9.25
C LEU A 91 5.05 11.93 -10.62
N ARG A 92 3.94 11.18 -10.63
CA ARG A 92 3.22 10.82 -11.85
C ARG A 92 2.69 12.06 -12.58
N ARG A 93 2.08 13.00 -11.84
CA ARG A 93 1.61 14.30 -12.38
C ARG A 93 2.77 15.17 -12.86
N LEU A 94 3.88 15.20 -12.12
CA LEU A 94 5.08 15.93 -12.51
C LEU A 94 5.61 15.39 -13.85
N LYS A 95 5.79 14.08 -13.98
CA LYS A 95 6.22 13.43 -15.23
C LYS A 95 5.27 13.68 -16.40
N ALA A 96 3.96 13.57 -16.17
CA ALA A 96 2.95 13.87 -17.18
C ALA A 96 2.99 15.34 -17.64
N SER A 97 3.26 16.27 -16.72
CA SER A 97 3.41 17.70 -17.02
C SER A 97 4.75 18.05 -17.68
N MET A 98 5.79 17.25 -17.42
CA MET A 98 7.14 17.44 -17.96
C MET A 98 7.33 16.84 -19.35
N GLY A 99 6.33 16.12 -19.88
CA GLY A 99 6.36 15.58 -21.24
C GLY A 99 7.63 14.76 -21.51
N GLU A 100 7.94 13.79 -20.64
CA GLU A 100 9.07 12.89 -20.86
C GLU A 100 8.89 12.18 -22.22
N LYS A 101 9.64 12.65 -23.22
CA LYS A 101 9.89 11.87 -24.43
C LYS A 101 10.68 10.63 -24.01
N PRO A 102 10.39 9.44 -24.57
CA PRO A 102 11.19 8.27 -24.29
C PRO A 102 12.64 8.58 -24.67
N THR A 103 13.56 8.49 -23.72
CA THR A 103 14.98 8.38 -24.04
C THR A 103 15.19 6.99 -24.64
N GLU A 104 15.10 6.90 -25.96
CA GLU A 104 15.80 5.86 -26.71
C GLU A 104 17.30 6.16 -26.64
N GLY A 105 18.10 5.17 -26.22
CA GLY A 105 19.56 5.25 -26.14
C GLY A 105 20.16 4.26 -25.17
#